data_AF-B7P6P1-F1
#
_entry.id   AF-B7P6P1-F1
#
_cell.length_a   1.000
_cell.length_b   1.000
_cell.length_c   1.000
_cell.angle_alpha   90.00
_cell.angle_beta   90.00
_cell.angle_gamma   90.00
#
_symmetry.space_group_name_H-M   'P 1'
#
loop_
_entity.id
_entity.type
_entity.pdbx_description
1 polymer ?
#
loop_
_entity_poly.entity_id
_entity_poly.type
_entity_poly.pdbx_seq_one_letter_code
_entity_poly.pdbx_strand_id
1 'polypeptide(L)'
;MLAGLRLVLAAFGCSLLLAGVALIAVGSCVHVQLLPYSAFYAGRVGTPVILIVMGVLSFPLTGLLAVALLRDGPRPLGLFCVLLGSLVACEVGAAIASFEYRHVIGPHLRAAVLRDLDACQGTGLDGVQRSLQCCGGPHGQHDYRARGLPVPESCCPSYGCHGRGVHRASCDGRLEVHFRDSMVTVGATAIVLLCLHFMGFLLACWHAYRLCTDNALIYTVNQ
;
A
#
# COMPACT_ATOMS: atom_id res chain seq x y z
N MET A 1 21.15 -16.89 25.81
CA MET A 1 21.11 -15.73 24.87
C MET A 1 20.65 -16.13 23.48
N LEU A 2 21.20 -17.19 22.86
CA LEU A 2 20.84 -17.64 21.50
C LEU A 2 19.36 -18.04 21.34
N ALA A 3 18.78 -18.74 22.31
CA ALA A 3 17.36 -19.13 22.29
C ALA A 3 16.40 -17.93 22.28
N GLY A 4 16.75 -16.83 22.96
CA GLY A 4 15.94 -15.61 22.97
C GLY A 4 15.92 -14.93 21.60
N LEU A 5 17.06 -14.86 20.92
CA LEU A 5 17.17 -14.28 19.58
C LEU A 5 16.35 -15.08 18.55
N ARG A 6 16.38 -16.42 18.63
CA ARG A 6 15.55 -17.29 17.78
C ARG A 6 14.06 -17.07 17.99
N LEU A 7 13.61 -16.89 19.24
CA LEU A 7 12.22 -16.60 19.55
C LEU A 7 11.77 -15.25 18.96
N VAL A 8 12.61 -14.22 19.08
CA VAL A 8 12.32 -12.90 18.51
C VAL A 8 12.25 -12.95 16.97
N LEU A 9 13.19 -13.65 16.33
CA LEU A 9 13.17 -13.86 14.86
C LEU A 9 11.95 -14.67 14.42
N ALA A 10 11.54 -15.69 15.19
CA ALA A 10 10.33 -16.44 14.92
C ALA A 10 9.08 -15.54 15.01
N ALA A 11 8.97 -14.70 16.04
CA ALA A 11 7.89 -13.73 16.19
C ALA A 11 7.88 -12.70 15.05
N PHE A 12 9.05 -12.25 14.59
CA PHE A 12 9.17 -11.39 13.42
C PHE A 12 8.68 -12.10 12.15
N GLY A 13 9.05 -13.37 11.95
CA GLY A 13 8.55 -14.19 10.85
C GLY A 13 7.02 -14.34 10.87
N CYS A 14 6.42 -14.58 12.03
CA CYS A 14 4.96 -14.60 12.17
C CYS A 14 4.32 -13.24 11.80
N SER A 15 4.95 -12.14 12.21
CA SER A 15 4.47 -10.79 11.90
C SER A 15 4.52 -10.51 10.38
N LEU A 16 5.61 -10.89 9.71
CA LEU A 16 5.75 -10.79 8.25
C LEU A 16 4.72 -11.63 7.50
N LEU A 17 4.41 -12.83 8.02
CA LEU A 17 3.40 -13.71 7.42
C LEU A 17 2.01 -13.08 7.53
N LEU A 18 1.63 -12.63 8.72
CA LEU A 18 0.35 -11.97 8.97
C LEU A 18 0.20 -10.69 8.14
N ALA A 19 1.25 -9.86 8.08
CA ALA A 19 1.26 -8.68 7.24
C ALA A 19 1.09 -9.02 5.75
N GLY A 20 1.75 -10.07 5.25
CA GLY A 20 1.59 -10.53 3.88
C GLY A 20 0.17 -10.97 3.52
N VAL A 21 -0.46 -11.76 4.40
CA VAL A 21 -1.86 -12.19 4.23
C VAL A 21 -2.79 -10.97 4.22
N ALA A 22 -2.57 -10.01 5.13
CA ALA A 22 -3.35 -8.78 5.17
C ALA A 22 -3.18 -7.94 3.89
N LEU A 23 -1.95 -7.79 3.38
CA LEU A 23 -1.66 -7.06 2.13
C LEU A 23 -2.34 -7.70 0.92
N ILE A 24 -2.36 -9.04 0.84
CA ILE A 24 -3.07 -9.75 -0.22
C ILE A 24 -4.58 -9.53 -0.08
N ALA A 25 -5.15 -9.70 1.11
CA ALA A 25 -6.59 -9.52 1.33
C ALA A 25 -7.05 -8.10 0.95
N VAL A 26 -6.37 -7.08 1.47
CA VAL A 26 -6.66 -5.67 1.17
C VAL A 26 -6.44 -5.38 -0.32
N GLY A 27 -5.31 -5.84 -0.87
CA GLY A 27 -4.97 -5.65 -2.28
C GLY A 27 -6.02 -6.27 -3.21
N SER A 28 -6.48 -7.49 -2.92
CA SER A 28 -7.53 -8.16 -3.68
C SER A 28 -8.89 -7.47 -3.54
N CYS A 29 -9.29 -7.05 -2.33
CA CYS A 29 -10.53 -6.31 -2.12
C CYS A 29 -10.56 -5.01 -2.94
N VAL A 30 -9.48 -4.23 -2.86
CA VAL A 30 -9.33 -2.98 -3.61
C VAL A 30 -9.29 -3.27 -5.11
N HIS A 31 -8.56 -4.30 -5.56
CA HIS A 31 -8.49 -4.66 -6.96
C HIS A 31 -9.86 -4.98 -7.57
N VAL A 32 -10.70 -5.77 -6.87
CA VAL A 32 -12.06 -6.11 -7.32
C VAL A 32 -12.95 -4.87 -7.41
N GLN A 33 -12.80 -3.92 -6.49
CA GLN A 33 -13.54 -2.66 -6.54
C GLN A 33 -13.09 -1.75 -7.69
N LEU A 34 -11.83 -1.86 -8.14
CA LEU A 34 -11.28 -1.11 -9.27
C LEU A 34 -11.46 -1.78 -10.63
N LEU A 35 -11.82 -3.07 -10.68
CA LEU A 35 -12.07 -3.81 -11.93
C LEU A 35 -13.05 -3.10 -12.90
N PRO A 36 -14.16 -2.49 -12.43
CA PRO A 36 -15.11 -1.76 -13.28
C PRO A 36 -14.50 -0.50 -13.94
N TYR A 37 -13.38 0.01 -13.39
CA TYR A 37 -12.66 1.19 -13.88
C TYR A 37 -11.39 0.82 -14.65
N SER A 38 -11.20 -0.47 -14.98
CA SER A 38 -10.02 -0.99 -15.68
C SER A 38 -9.71 -0.27 -16.99
N ALA A 39 -10.72 0.26 -17.69
CA ALA A 39 -10.55 1.07 -18.90
C ALA A 39 -9.76 2.39 -18.67
N PHE A 40 -9.81 2.97 -17.47
CA PHE A 40 -9.02 4.16 -17.09
C PHE A 40 -7.56 3.84 -16.75
N TYR A 41 -7.25 2.59 -16.40
CA TYR A 41 -5.94 2.17 -15.89
C TYR A 41 -5.19 1.20 -16.82
N ALA A 42 -5.68 0.95 -18.04
CA ALA A 42 -5.18 -0.04 -19.00
C ALA A 42 -3.70 0.11 -19.47
N GLY A 43 -2.89 0.94 -18.82
CA GLY A 43 -1.45 1.06 -19.06
C GLY A 43 -0.61 1.38 -17.82
N ARG A 44 -1.16 1.36 -16.61
CA ARG A 44 -0.41 1.58 -15.36
C ARG A 44 -0.69 0.46 -14.37
N VAL A 45 0.38 -0.13 -13.84
CA VAL A 45 0.32 -1.10 -12.74
C VAL A 45 -0.47 -0.44 -11.60
N GLY A 46 -1.71 -0.89 -11.40
CA GLY A 46 -2.58 -0.30 -10.39
C GLY A 46 -1.95 -0.49 -9.01
N THR A 47 -2.00 0.55 -8.17
CA THR A 47 -1.64 0.52 -6.74
C THR A 47 -2.05 -0.77 -6.01
N PRO A 48 -3.25 -1.38 -6.22
CA PRO A 48 -3.59 -2.66 -5.60
C PRO A 48 -2.71 -3.85 -6.03
N VAL A 49 -2.22 -3.89 -7.26
CA VAL A 49 -1.35 -4.99 -7.76
C VAL A 49 -0.03 -5.01 -7.00
N ILE A 50 0.52 -3.83 -6.73
CA ILE A 50 1.77 -3.70 -5.96
C ILE A 50 1.59 -4.27 -4.54
N LEU A 51 0.45 -4.00 -3.88
CA LEU A 51 0.15 -4.56 -2.55
C LEU A 51 0.08 -6.09 -2.56
N ILE A 52 -0.55 -6.68 -3.59
CA ILE A 52 -0.63 -8.15 -3.74
C ILE A 52 0.76 -8.74 -3.96
N VAL A 53 1.56 -8.17 -4.86
CA VAL A 53 2.92 -8.65 -5.15
C VAL A 53 3.79 -8.60 -3.89
N MET A 54 3.73 -7.50 -3.13
CA MET A 54 4.47 -7.36 -1.88
C MET A 54 4.04 -8.41 -0.84
N GLY A 55 2.74 -8.70 -0.74
CA GLY A 55 2.25 -9.76 0.13
C GLY A 55 2.67 -11.17 -0.31
N VAL A 56 2.71 -11.44 -1.62
CA VAL A 56 3.21 -12.73 -2.15
C VAL A 56 4.69 -12.91 -1.86
N LEU A 57 5.49 -11.83 -1.92
CA LEU A 57 6.92 -11.86 -1.61
C LEU A 57 7.22 -12.11 -0.12
N SER A 58 6.26 -11.95 0.79
CA SER A 58 6.47 -12.25 2.22
C SER A 58 6.49 -13.76 2.53
N PHE A 59 5.83 -14.60 1.72
CA PHE A 59 5.84 -16.05 1.88
C PHE A 59 7.24 -16.68 1.72
N PRO A 60 8.00 -16.42 0.64
CA PRO A 60 9.36 -16.95 0.54
C PRO A 60 10.28 -16.40 1.63
N LEU A 61 10.11 -15.15 2.07
CA LEU A 61 10.86 -14.58 3.19
C LEU A 61 10.63 -15.35 4.49
N THR A 62 9.37 -15.60 4.84
CA THR A 62 9.01 -16.34 6.06
C THR A 62 9.45 -17.80 5.98
N GLY A 63 9.35 -18.43 4.80
CA GLY A 63 9.87 -19.77 4.55
C GLY A 63 11.39 -19.87 4.71
N LEU A 64 12.15 -18.93 4.15
CA LEU A 64 13.61 -18.86 4.30
C LEU A 64 14.01 -18.66 5.77
N LEU A 65 13.31 -17.80 6.49
CA LEU A 65 13.55 -17.57 7.92
C LEU A 65 13.26 -18.82 8.75
N ALA A 66 12.16 -19.53 8.48
CA ALA A 66 11.84 -20.78 9.16
C ALA A 66 12.90 -21.85 8.90
N VAL A 67 13.34 -22.03 7.65
CA VAL A 67 14.42 -22.97 7.30
C VAL A 67 15.73 -22.58 7.98
N ALA A 68 16.05 -21.28 8.06
CA ALA A 68 17.23 -20.79 8.75
C ALA A 68 17.20 -21.11 10.25
N LEU A 69 16.05 -20.95 10.91
CA LEU A 69 15.88 -21.24 12.34
C LEU A 69 15.85 -22.74 12.66
N LEU A 70 15.36 -23.58 11.74
CA LEU A 70 15.30 -25.03 11.93
C LEU A 70 16.62 -25.74 11.63
N ARG A 71 17.33 -25.31 10.58
CA ARG A 71 18.55 -25.99 10.10
C ARG A 71 19.83 -25.34 10.61
N ASP A 72 19.74 -24.25 11.38
CA ASP A 72 20.89 -23.47 11.86
C ASP A 72 21.94 -23.22 10.75
N GLY A 73 21.45 -22.99 9.54
CA GLY A 73 22.28 -22.88 8.34
C GLY A 73 22.56 -21.42 8.00
N PRO A 74 23.82 -21.00 7.77
CA PRO A 74 24.15 -19.61 7.46
C PRO A 74 23.65 -19.17 6.08
N ARG A 75 23.51 -20.10 5.12
CA ARG A 75 23.06 -19.83 3.74
C ARG A 75 21.61 -19.33 3.63
N PRO A 76 20.58 -20.03 4.16
CA PRO A 76 19.20 -19.54 4.08
C PRO A 76 19.01 -18.21 4.83
N LEU A 77 19.73 -18.02 5.93
CA LEU A 77 19.70 -16.76 6.69
C LEU A 77 20.34 -15.60 5.92
N GLY A 78 21.44 -15.85 5.21
CA GLY A 78 22.06 -14.86 4.32
C GLY A 78 21.12 -14.42 3.20
N LEU A 79 20.42 -15.36 2.55
CA LEU A 79 19.44 -15.04 1.51
C LEU A 79 18.27 -14.23 2.07
N PHE A 80 17.80 -14.57 3.27
CA PHE A 80 16.79 -13.78 3.98
C PHE A 80 17.24 -12.33 4.21
N CYS A 81 18.48 -12.12 4.68
CA CYS A 81 19.02 -10.77 4.88
C CYS A 81 19.11 -9.96 3.58
N VAL A 82 19.51 -10.58 2.47
CA VAL A 82 19.59 -9.91 1.17
C VAL A 82 18.20 -9.46 0.69
N LEU A 83 17.21 -10.36 0.76
CA LEU A 83 15.85 -10.05 0.31
C LEU A 83 15.17 -9.01 1.23
N LEU A 84 15.28 -9.16 2.54
CA LEU A 84 14.72 -8.18 3.48
C LEU A 84 15.42 -6.82 3.37
N GLY A 85 16.74 -6.81 3.16
CA GLY A 85 17.50 -5.59 2.89
C GLY A 85 17.05 -4.89 1.60
N SER A 86 16.75 -5.66 0.53
CA SER A 86 16.19 -5.07 -0.69
C SER A 86 14.80 -4.47 -0.48
N LEU A 87 13.96 -5.06 0.37
CA LEU A 87 12.66 -4.49 0.72
C LEU A 87 12.80 -3.17 1.47
N VAL A 88 13.69 -3.10 2.46
CA VAL A 88 13.99 -1.86 3.19
C VAL A 88 14.48 -0.77 2.22
N ALA A 89 15.35 -1.10 1.27
CA ALA A 89 15.80 -0.16 0.26
C ALA A 89 14.65 0.34 -0.64
N CYS A 90 13.73 -0.55 -1.05
CA CYS A 90 12.52 -0.18 -1.79
C CYS A 90 11.59 0.72 -0.98
N GLU A 91 11.40 0.45 0.32
CA GLU A 91 10.57 1.27 1.20
C GLU A 91 11.12 2.69 1.35
N VAL A 92 12.44 2.83 1.52
CA VAL A 92 13.11 4.14 1.54
C VAL A 92 12.94 4.85 0.20
N GLY A 93 13.14 4.15 -0.92
CA GLY A 93 12.93 4.71 -2.26
C GLY A 93 11.49 5.18 -2.48
N ALA A 94 10.50 4.40 -2.05
CA ALA A 94 9.08 4.76 -2.12
C ALA A 94 8.75 5.96 -1.21
N ALA A 95 9.33 6.02 -0.01
CA ALA A 95 9.15 7.16 0.89
C ALA A 95 9.69 8.46 0.29
N ILE A 96 10.86 8.40 -0.36
CA ILE A 96 11.45 9.54 -1.07
C ILE A 96 10.57 9.94 -2.27
N ALA A 97 10.17 8.98 -3.11
CA ALA A 97 9.32 9.23 -4.26
C ALA A 97 7.97 9.86 -3.87
N SER A 98 7.41 9.47 -2.73
CA SER A 98 6.16 10.02 -2.20
C SER A 98 6.24 11.51 -1.89
N PHE A 99 7.44 12.04 -1.59
CA PHE A 99 7.64 13.46 -1.29
C PHE A 99 7.37 14.33 -2.52
N GLU A 100 7.86 13.91 -3.69
CA GLU A 100 7.62 14.58 -4.98
C GLU A 100 6.13 14.60 -5.34
N TYR A 101 5.43 13.49 -5.08
CA TYR A 101 4.00 13.38 -5.40
C TYR A 101 3.10 14.33 -4.60
N ARG A 102 3.55 14.85 -3.45
CA ARG A 102 2.72 15.72 -2.57
C ARG A 102 2.24 16.97 -3.29
N HIS A 103 3.07 17.56 -4.16
CA HIS A 103 2.73 18.81 -4.85
C HIS A 103 1.92 18.59 -6.13
N VAL A 104 2.04 17.41 -6.74
CA VAL A 104 1.42 17.14 -8.05
C VAL A 104 0.05 16.46 -7.91
N ILE A 105 -0.25 15.88 -6.73
CA ILE A 105 -1.48 15.09 -6.55
C ILE A 105 -2.76 15.93 -6.66
N GLY A 106 -2.80 17.15 -6.12
CA GLY A 106 -3.98 18.03 -6.19
C GLY A 106 -4.42 18.33 -7.64
N PRO A 107 -3.53 18.87 -8.49
CA PRO A 107 -3.80 19.06 -9.91
C PRO A 107 -4.18 17.78 -10.66
N HIS A 108 -3.55 16.65 -10.34
CA HIS A 108 -3.88 15.37 -10.95
C HIS A 108 -5.27 14.85 -10.57
N LEU A 109 -5.68 15.01 -9.31
CA LEU A 109 -7.01 14.65 -8.83
C LEU A 109 -8.08 15.51 -9.52
N ARG A 110 -7.86 16.84 -9.62
CA ARG A 110 -8.73 17.74 -10.39
C ARG A 110 -8.88 17.30 -11.85
N ALA A 111 -7.75 17.02 -12.51
CA ALA A 111 -7.76 16.56 -13.90
C ALA A 111 -8.40 15.17 -14.07
N ALA A 112 -8.35 14.31 -13.06
CA ALA A 112 -9.03 13.02 -13.09
C ALA A 112 -10.56 13.18 -13.00
N VAL A 113 -11.04 14.03 -12.08
CA VAL A 113 -12.47 14.34 -11.94
C VAL A 113 -13.04 14.97 -13.20
N LEU A 114 -12.33 15.94 -13.80
CA LEU A 114 -12.77 16.57 -15.05
C LEU A 114 -12.79 15.57 -16.22
N ARG A 115 -11.80 14.69 -16.31
CA ARG A 115 -11.77 13.66 -17.36
C ARG A 115 -12.92 12.66 -17.24
N ASP A 116 -13.29 12.26 -16.03
CA ASP A 116 -14.45 11.36 -15.82
C ASP A 116 -15.78 12.03 -16.21
N LEU A 117 -15.91 13.33 -15.89
CA LEU A 117 -17.05 14.15 -16.33
C LEU A 117 -17.12 14.28 -17.85
N ASP A 118 -15.98 14.50 -18.52
CA ASP A 118 -15.91 14.66 -19.98
C ASP A 118 -16.11 13.34 -20.73
N ALA A 119 -15.71 12.21 -20.14
CA ALA A 119 -15.88 10.89 -20.73
C ALA A 119 -17.33 10.38 -20.67
N CYS A 120 -18.24 11.08 -19.96
CA CYS A 120 -19.63 10.69 -19.74
C CYS A 120 -19.80 9.26 -19.21
N GLN A 121 -18.76 8.67 -18.60
CA GLN A 121 -18.83 7.31 -18.07
C GLN A 121 -19.54 7.28 -16.71
N GLY A 122 -19.38 8.32 -15.88
CA GLY A 122 -20.11 8.56 -14.63
C GLY A 122 -19.86 7.56 -13.51
N THR A 123 -19.41 6.35 -13.82
CA THR A 123 -19.30 5.25 -12.86
C THR A 123 -18.22 5.51 -11.80
N GLY A 124 -17.08 6.08 -12.18
CA GLY A 124 -15.95 6.33 -11.28
C GLY A 124 -16.24 7.46 -10.30
N LEU A 125 -16.71 8.59 -10.83
CA LEU A 125 -17.07 9.74 -10.01
C LEU A 125 -18.29 9.46 -9.13
N ASP A 126 -19.23 8.62 -9.56
CA ASP A 126 -20.38 8.21 -8.74
C ASP A 126 -19.97 7.54 -7.41
N GLY A 127 -18.94 6.69 -7.44
CA GLY A 127 -18.41 6.05 -6.23
C GLY A 127 -17.78 7.07 -5.29
N VAL A 128 -17.03 8.02 -5.83
CA VAL A 128 -16.40 9.11 -5.08
C VAL A 128 -17.46 10.04 -4.47
N GLN A 129 -18.49 10.38 -5.23
CA GLN A 129 -19.59 11.26 -4.81
C GLN A 129 -20.36 10.68 -3.63
N ARG A 130 -20.71 9.39 -3.68
CA ARG A 130 -21.35 8.70 -2.55
C ARG A 130 -20.44 8.60 -1.34
N SER A 131 -19.16 8.25 -1.54
CA SER A 131 -18.22 7.99 -0.44
C SER A 131 -17.77 9.27 0.28
N LEU A 132 -17.58 10.36 -0.46
CA LEU A 132 -17.08 11.64 0.07
C LEU A 132 -18.18 12.71 0.20
N GLN A 133 -19.43 12.37 -0.10
CA GLN A 133 -20.59 13.27 -0.03
C GLN A 133 -20.33 14.59 -0.75
N CYS A 134 -19.89 14.47 -2.00
CA CYS A 134 -19.51 15.57 -2.88
C CYS A 134 -20.28 15.48 -4.20
N CYS A 135 -20.26 16.55 -5.00
CA CYS A 135 -20.85 16.53 -6.33
C CYS A 135 -19.96 17.28 -7.34
N GLY A 136 -19.88 16.76 -8.56
CA GLY A 136 -19.17 17.35 -9.69
C GLY A 136 -17.68 17.61 -9.47
N GLY A 137 -17.13 18.51 -10.28
CA GLY A 137 -15.75 18.97 -10.19
C GLY A 137 -15.68 20.32 -9.45
N PRO A 138 -14.80 21.24 -9.87
CA PRO A 138 -14.59 22.53 -9.20
C PRO A 138 -15.84 23.39 -9.08
N HIS A 139 -16.82 23.24 -9.99
CA HIS A 139 -18.06 24.00 -10.02
C HIS A 139 -19.28 23.19 -9.54
N GLY A 140 -19.04 22.03 -8.94
CA GLY A 140 -20.09 21.21 -8.33
C GLY A 140 -21.11 20.71 -9.34
N GLN A 141 -22.40 20.77 -9.00
CA GLN A 141 -23.49 20.39 -9.93
C GLN A 141 -23.51 21.19 -11.24
N HIS A 142 -22.90 22.38 -11.28
CA HIS A 142 -22.85 23.18 -12.49
C HIS A 142 -21.96 22.55 -13.56
N ASP A 143 -20.98 21.71 -13.17
CA ASP A 143 -20.14 20.98 -14.11
C ASP A 143 -20.93 20.01 -14.98
N TYR A 144 -22.00 19.42 -14.43
CA TYR A 144 -22.94 18.57 -15.18
C TYR A 144 -23.82 19.41 -16.11
N ARG A 145 -24.38 20.52 -15.60
CA ARG A 145 -25.25 21.40 -16.41
C ARG A 145 -24.50 22.04 -17.58
N ALA A 146 -23.25 22.47 -17.37
CA ALA A 146 -22.41 23.05 -18.42
C ALA A 146 -22.13 22.05 -19.56
N ARG A 147 -22.17 20.75 -19.25
CA ARG A 147 -22.00 19.65 -20.21
C ARG A 147 -23.32 19.12 -20.77
N GLY A 148 -24.46 19.71 -20.39
CA GLY A 148 -25.79 19.21 -20.77
C GLY A 148 -26.15 17.85 -20.17
N LEU A 149 -25.44 17.43 -19.12
CA LEU A 149 -25.64 16.15 -18.46
C LEU A 149 -26.62 16.28 -17.28
N PRO A 150 -27.49 15.28 -17.04
CA PRO A 150 -28.26 15.22 -15.81
C PRO A 150 -27.33 15.02 -14.62
N VAL A 151 -27.69 15.61 -13.47
CA VAL A 151 -26.94 15.38 -12.23
C VAL A 151 -27.24 13.96 -11.75
N PRO A 152 -26.23 13.11 -11.51
CA PRO A 152 -26.44 11.71 -11.14
C PRO A 152 -26.97 11.57 -9.71
N GLU A 153 -27.63 10.44 -9.42
CA GLU A 153 -28.17 10.15 -8.08
C GLU A 153 -27.08 10.02 -7.01
N SER A 154 -25.84 9.71 -7.41
CA SER A 154 -24.65 9.69 -6.54
C SER A 154 -24.34 11.04 -5.89
N CYS A 155 -24.78 12.17 -6.49
CA CYS A 155 -24.69 13.51 -5.92
C CYS A 155 -25.79 13.79 -4.87
N CYS A 156 -26.77 12.90 -4.71
CA CYS A 156 -27.91 13.10 -3.83
C CYS A 156 -27.68 12.46 -2.45
N PRO A 157 -27.99 13.16 -1.34
CA PRO A 157 -27.95 12.57 -0.01
C PRO A 157 -29.07 11.54 0.24
N SER A 158 -30.15 11.59 -0.55
CA SER A 158 -31.27 10.64 -0.53
C SER A 158 -31.76 10.38 -1.96
N TYR A 159 -32.40 9.23 -2.18
CA TYR A 159 -32.97 8.87 -3.49
C TYR A 159 -33.90 9.98 -4.04
N GLY A 160 -33.78 10.26 -5.35
CA GLY A 160 -34.71 11.14 -6.06
C GLY A 160 -34.53 12.65 -5.85
N CYS A 161 -33.32 13.15 -5.59
CA CYS A 161 -33.12 14.58 -5.34
C CYS A 161 -33.31 15.50 -6.56
N HIS A 162 -33.46 14.98 -7.80
CA HIS A 162 -33.80 15.74 -9.02
C HIS A 162 -33.09 17.12 -9.14
N GLY A 163 -31.81 17.21 -8.77
CA GLY A 163 -31.03 18.44 -8.80
C GLY A 163 -31.38 19.50 -7.73
N ARG A 164 -32.26 19.18 -6.78
CA ARG A 164 -32.59 19.98 -5.59
C ARG A 164 -32.10 19.26 -4.33
N GLY A 165 -31.18 19.88 -3.60
CA GLY A 165 -30.61 19.29 -2.38
C GLY A 165 -29.42 18.34 -2.61
N VAL A 166 -28.70 18.50 -3.72
CA VAL A 166 -27.42 17.80 -3.98
C VAL A 166 -26.32 18.24 -3.02
N HIS A 167 -25.30 17.39 -2.87
CA HIS A 167 -24.09 17.72 -2.14
C HIS A 167 -23.47 19.03 -2.64
N ARG A 168 -23.28 19.99 -1.73
CA ARG A 168 -22.73 21.32 -2.06
C ARG A 168 -21.21 21.35 -2.20
N ALA A 169 -20.53 20.37 -1.61
CA ALA A 169 -19.08 20.29 -1.65
C ALA A 169 -18.60 19.77 -3.02
N SER A 170 -17.56 20.40 -3.56
CA SER A 170 -16.91 19.95 -4.79
C SER A 170 -16.09 18.67 -4.53
N CYS A 171 -16.09 17.74 -5.48
CA CYS A 171 -15.33 16.50 -5.28
C CYS A 171 -13.83 16.72 -5.34
N ASP A 172 -13.32 17.69 -6.10
CA ASP A 172 -11.89 17.96 -6.13
C ASP A 172 -11.35 18.39 -4.76
N GLY A 173 -12.04 19.29 -4.08
CA GLY A 173 -11.65 19.76 -2.74
C GLY A 173 -11.82 18.68 -1.67
N ARG A 174 -12.94 17.94 -1.68
CA ARG A 174 -13.16 16.83 -0.74
C ARG A 174 -12.14 15.70 -0.94
N LEU A 175 -11.79 15.40 -2.19
CA LEU A 175 -10.80 14.39 -2.54
C LEU A 175 -9.42 14.84 -2.09
N GLU A 176 -9.04 16.10 -2.33
CA GLU A 176 -7.76 16.66 -1.84
C GLU A 176 -7.62 16.57 -0.31
N VAL A 177 -8.67 16.92 0.44
CA VAL A 177 -8.69 16.79 1.91
C VAL A 177 -8.63 15.33 2.33
N HIS A 178 -9.44 14.45 1.73
CA HIS A 178 -9.47 13.03 2.08
C HIS A 178 -8.14 12.34 1.79
N PHE A 179 -7.49 12.65 0.67
CA PHE A 179 -6.15 12.15 0.34
C PHE A 179 -5.11 12.66 1.32
N ARG A 180 -5.15 13.94 1.70
CA ARG A 180 -4.23 14.50 2.69
C ARG A 180 -4.35 13.80 4.03
N ASP A 181 -5.56 13.63 4.54
CA ASP A 181 -5.80 12.98 5.84
C ASP A 181 -5.44 11.49 5.80
N SER A 182 -5.79 10.80 4.71
CA SER A 182 -5.45 9.38 4.53
C SER A 182 -3.95 9.15 4.37
N MET A 183 -3.25 10.04 3.65
CA MET A 183 -1.80 9.97 3.47
C MET A 183 -1.04 10.07 4.80
N VAL A 184 -1.55 10.81 5.78
CA VAL A 184 -0.93 10.87 7.12
C VAL A 184 -0.96 9.50 7.79
N THR A 185 -2.12 8.83 7.79
CA THR A 185 -2.28 7.50 8.38
C THR A 185 -1.45 6.45 7.65
N VAL A 186 -1.52 6.42 6.32
CA VAL A 186 -0.72 5.50 5.49
C VAL A 186 0.77 5.74 5.70
N GLY A 187 1.21 7.00 5.70
CA GLY A 187 2.59 7.37 5.96
C GLY A 187 3.08 6.92 7.34
N ALA A 188 2.26 7.09 8.39
CA ALA A 188 2.58 6.60 9.73
C ALA A 188 2.73 5.07 9.76
N THR A 189 1.82 4.33 9.11
CA THR A 189 1.93 2.87 9.03
C THR A 189 3.18 2.42 8.26
N ALA A 190 3.57 3.13 7.19
CA ALA A 190 4.77 2.84 6.43
C ALA A 190 6.05 3.06 7.24
N ILE A 191 6.11 4.10 8.07
CA ILE A 191 7.26 4.35 8.96
C ILE A 191 7.40 3.22 9.98
N VAL A 192 6.29 2.78 10.59
CA VAL A 192 6.31 1.66 11.54
C VAL A 192 6.80 0.38 10.86
N LEU A 193 6.32 0.09 9.65
CA LEU A 193 6.77 -1.06 8.87
C LEU A 193 8.27 -0.97 8.54
N LEU A 194 8.77 0.19 8.11
CA LEU A 194 10.18 0.43 7.85
C LEU A 194 11.05 0.16 9.09
N CYS A 195 10.63 0.66 10.26
CA CYS A 195 11.34 0.40 11.51
C CYS A 195 11.34 -1.09 11.88
N LEU A 196 10.22 -1.79 11.69
CA LEU A 196 10.12 -3.23 11.95
C LEU A 196 11.00 -4.05 11.00
N HIS A 197 11.00 -3.75 9.70
CA HIS A 197 11.84 -4.44 8.72
C HIS A 197 13.33 -4.18 8.97
N PHE A 198 13.70 -2.93 9.27
CA PHE A 198 15.07 -2.58 9.60
C PHE A 198 15.56 -3.28 10.87
N MET A 199 14.74 -3.33 11.92
CA MET A 199 15.04 -4.07 13.14
C MET A 199 15.22 -5.57 12.86
N GLY A 200 14.31 -6.17 12.09
CA GLY A 200 14.40 -7.58 11.67
C GLY A 200 15.67 -7.87 10.87
N PHE A 201 16.08 -6.96 9.99
CA PHE A 201 17.32 -7.05 9.23
C PHE A 201 18.55 -7.06 10.14
N LEU A 202 18.64 -6.12 11.10
CA LEU A 202 19.75 -6.07 12.06
C LEU A 202 19.84 -7.34 12.90
N LEU A 203 18.70 -7.84 13.40
CA LEU A 203 18.64 -9.05 14.20
C LEU A 203 19.03 -10.31 13.39
N ALA A 204 18.61 -10.40 12.14
CA ALA A 204 18.96 -11.52 11.26
C ALA A 204 20.45 -11.51 10.90
N CYS A 205 21.01 -10.34 10.57
CA CYS A 205 22.45 -10.16 10.34
C CYS A 205 23.27 -10.51 11.59
N TRP A 206 22.80 -10.10 12.77
CA TRP A 206 23.47 -10.43 14.02
C TRP A 206 23.43 -11.93 14.33
N HIS A 207 22.29 -12.60 14.10
CA HIS A 207 22.18 -14.06 14.23
C HIS A 207 23.10 -14.77 13.21
N ALA A 208 23.17 -14.29 11.97
CA ALA A 208 24.04 -14.85 10.95
C ALA A 208 25.52 -14.72 11.30
N TYR A 209 25.93 -13.56 11.80
CA TYR A 209 27.29 -13.32 12.28
C TYR A 209 27.67 -14.30 13.39
N ARG A 210 26.81 -14.46 14.40
CA ARG A 210 27.00 -15.42 15.51
C ARG A 210 27.15 -16.85 15.02
N LEU A 211 26.27 -17.28 14.12
CA LEU A 211 26.28 -18.65 13.58
C LEU A 211 27.55 -18.93 12.78
N CYS A 212 28.07 -17.94 12.05
CA CYS A 212 29.32 -18.05 11.33
C CYS A 212 30.52 -18.17 12.29
N THR A 213 30.57 -17.35 13.34
CA THR A 213 31.65 -17.41 14.34
C THR A 213 31.66 -18.73 15.11
N ASP A 214 30.49 -19.26 15.50
CA ASP A 214 30.42 -20.53 16.24
C ASP A 214 30.89 -21.70 15.36
N ASN A 215 30.50 -21.72 14.08
CA ASN A 215 30.97 -22.73 13.13
C ASN A 215 32.48 -22.64 12.88
N ALA A 216 33.02 -21.43 12.71
CA ALA A 216 34.45 -21.23 12.52
C ALA A 216 35.29 -21.73 13.70
N LEU A 217 34.81 -21.52 14.94
CA LEU A 217 35.49 -21.98 16.15
C LEU A 217 35.55 -23.52 16.23
N ILE A 218 34.47 -24.20 15.85
CA ILE A 218 34.41 -25.68 15.82
C ILE A 218 35.45 -26.24 14.85
N TYR A 219 35.62 -25.65 13.67
CA TYR A 219 36.65 -26.09 12.72
C TYR A 219 38.08 -25.87 13.23
N THR A 220 38.34 -24.81 13.99
CA THR A 220 39.68 -24.53 14.54
C THR A 220 40.04 -25.38 15.76
N VAL A 221 39.06 -25.88 16.52
CA VAL A 221 39.30 -26.74 17.70
C VAL A 221 39.47 -28.21 17.31
N ASN A 222 38.97 -28.62 16.15
CA ASN A 222 39.06 -29.99 15.64
C ASN A 222 40.27 -30.25 14.72
N GLN A 223 41.19 -29.29 14.60
CA GLN A 223 42.51 -29.46 13.97
C GLN A 223 43.60 -29.40 15.03
#